data_AF-W7A3L3-F1
#
_entry.id   AF-W7A3L3-F1
#
_cell.length_a   1.000
_cell.length_b   1.000
_cell.length_c   1.000
_cell.angle_alpha   90.00
_cell.angle_beta   90.00
_cell.angle_gamma   90.00
#
_symmetry.space_group_name_H-M   'P 1'
#
loop_
_entity.id
_entity.type
_entity.pdbx_description
1 polymer ?
#
loop_
_entity_poly.entity_id
_entity_poly.type
_entity_poly.pdbx_seq_one_letter_code
_entity_poly.pdbx_strand_id
1 'polypeptide(L)' 'MRLLRRSSTGDFCLTKDLIGDDTIPPYAILSHTWEADTEVTFADMINGTGKGKLGYRKIQFCGEQARQDDLQYFWID' A
#
# COMPACT_ATOMS: atom_id res chain seq x y z
N MET A 1 2.85 11.74 -5.71
CA MET A 1 2.07 10.65 -5.07
C MET A 1 2.95 9.40 -4.97
N ARG A 2 2.78 8.57 -3.94
CA ARG A 2 3.58 7.35 -3.76
C ARG A 2 2.65 6.14 -3.68
N LEU A 3 3.01 5.07 -4.39
CA LEU A 3 2.26 3.82 -4.41
C LEU A 3 2.99 2.75 -3.60
N LEU A 4 2.24 1.77 -3.08
CA LEU A 4 2.81 0.55 -2.52
C LEU A 4 2.92 -0.51 -3.61
N ARG A 5 4.09 -1.09 -3.74
CA ARG A 5 4.37 -2.24 -4.60
C ARG A 5 4.50 -3.50 -3.75
N ARG A 6 3.74 -4.55 -4.07
CA ARG A 6 3.89 -5.88 -3.46
C ARG A 6 5.05 -6.61 -4.14
N SER A 7 6.00 -7.14 -3.37
CA SER A 7 7.09 -7.99 -3.86
C SER A 7 6.61 -9.43 -4.09
N SER A 8 7.46 -10.24 -4.72
CA SER A 8 7.25 -11.69 -4.83
C SER A 8 7.23 -12.40 -3.47
N THR A 9 7.88 -11.83 -2.45
CA THR A 9 7.92 -12.35 -1.07
C THR A 9 6.68 -11.97 -0.25
N GLY A 10 5.80 -11.12 -0.79
CA GLY A 10 4.63 -10.61 -0.08
C GLY A 10 4.92 -9.40 0.81
N ASP A 11 6.15 -8.86 0.76
CA ASP A 11 6.50 -7.60 1.39
C ASP A 11 6.02 -6.41 0.55
N PHE A 12 5.96 -5.23 1.17
CA PHE A 12 5.58 -4.00 0.50
C PHE A 12 6.73 -3.00 0.49
N CYS A 13 6.89 -2.30 -0.63
CA CYS A 13 7.84 -1.20 -0.79
C CYS A 13 7.15 0.00 -1.40
N LEU A 14 7.54 1.20 -0.99
CA LEU A 14 7.06 2.43 -1.61
C LEU A 14 7.77 2.67 -2.96
N THR A 15 7.04 3.20 -3.93
CA THR A 15 7.63 3.74 -5.15
C THR A 15 8.37 5.04 -4.88
N LYS A 16 9.13 5.52 -5.89
CA LYS A 16 9.53 6.93 -5.95
C LYS A 16 8.28 7.83 -5.88
N ASP A 17 8.49 9.10 -5.55
CA ASP A 17 7.44 10.09 -5.72
C ASP A 17 7.11 10.24 -7.21
N LEU A 18 5.84 10.05 -7.54
CA LEU A 18 5.28 10.23 -8.88
C LEU A 18 4.71 11.64 -8.94
N ILE A 19 5.35 12.55 -9.68
CA ILE A 19 5.04 13.99 -9.74
C ILE A 19 4.99 14.49 -11.19
N GLY A 20 4.12 15.48 -11.46
CA GLY A 20 4.03 16.13 -12.78
C GLY A 20 3.61 15.16 -13.88
N ASP A 21 4.44 15.06 -14.92
CA ASP A 21 4.22 14.22 -16.11
C ASP A 21 4.70 12.76 -15.93
N ASP A 22 5.02 12.33 -14.71
CA ASP A 22 5.38 10.95 -14.43
C ASP A 22 4.26 9.99 -14.88
N THR A 23 4.61 8.95 -15.65
CA THR A 23 3.66 7.92 -16.05
C THR A 23 3.18 7.16 -14.83
N ILE A 24 1.88 7.30 -14.53
CA ILE A 24 1.26 6.61 -13.41
C ILE A 24 0.94 5.16 -13.82
N PRO A 25 1.54 4.15 -13.17
CA PRO A 25 1.23 2.77 -13.49
C PRO A 25 -0.20 2.43 -13.02
N PRO A 26 -0.87 1.43 -13.61
CA PRO A 26 -2.14 0.92 -13.09
C PRO A 26 -2.03 0.52 -11.62
N TYR A 27 -2.99 0.95 -10.80
CA TYR A 27 -2.99 0.71 -9.36
C TYR A 27 -4.40 0.50 -8.80
N ALA A 28 -4.51 -0.29 -7.73
CA ALA A 28 -5.74 -0.42 -6.96
C ALA A 28 -5.81 0.66 -5.86
N ILE A 29 -7.01 1.02 -5.41
CA ILE A 29 -7.20 1.97 -4.30
C ILE A 29 -7.88 1.24 -3.14
N LEU A 30 -7.34 1.41 -1.93
CA LEU A 30 -7.99 1.03 -0.69
C LEU A 30 -8.66 2.24 -0.06
N SER A 31 -9.98 2.19 0.12
CA SER A 31 -10.76 3.27 0.76
C SER A 31 -10.47 3.39 2.27
N HIS A 32 -10.42 4.63 2.76
CA HIS A 32 -10.08 5.02 4.14
C HIS A 32 -11.21 4.72 5.16
N THR A 33 -11.44 3.44 5.44
CA THR A 33 -12.23 3.03 6.61
C THR A 33 -11.34 2.27 7.56
N TRP A 34 -10.46 2.97 8.27
CA TRP A 34 -9.72 2.39 9.39
C TRP A 34 -10.67 2.20 10.58
N GLU A 35 -10.48 1.11 11.32
CA GLU A 35 -11.08 1.03 12.66
C GLU A 35 -10.26 1.95 13.58
N ALA A 36 -10.89 2.53 14.62
CA ALA A 36 -10.20 3.45 15.53
C ALA A 36 -8.88 2.84 16.05
N ASP A 37 -7.81 3.63 16.05
CA ASP A 37 -6.44 3.25 16.45
C ASP A 37 -5.79 2.09 15.65
N THR A 38 -6.35 1.71 14.50
CA THR A 38 -5.76 0.66 13.63
C THR A 38 -4.94 1.21 12.48
N GLU A 39 -4.93 2.53 12.28
CA GLU A 39 -4.29 3.20 11.14
C GLU A 39 -2.79 2.90 11.06
N VAL A 40 -2.36 2.50 9.86
CA VAL A 40 -0.95 2.31 9.53
C VAL A 40 -0.46 3.57 8.83
N THR A 41 0.47 4.27 9.47
CA THR A 41 0.97 5.54 8.95
C THR A 41 2.06 5.33 7.90
N PHE A 42 2.36 6.39 7.14
CA PHE A 42 3.51 6.40 6.24
C PHE A 42 4.83 6.06 6.96
N ALA A 43 5.03 6.58 8.18
CA ALA A 43 6.21 6.31 8.98
C ALA A 43 6.30 4.81 9.35
N ASP A 44 5.17 4.15 9.59
CA ASP A 44 5.12 2.73 9.88
C ASP A 44 5.53 1.86 8.69
N MET A 45 5.22 2.31 7.47
CA MET A 45 5.62 1.62 6.24
C MET A 45 7.10 1.80 5.93
N ILE A 46 7.65 3.01 6.15
CA ILE A 46 9.07 3.29 5.96
C ILE A 46 9.93 2.54 6.99
N ASN A 47 9.53 2.55 8.25
CA ASN A 47 10.29 1.94 9.34
C ASN A 47 10.03 0.42 9.47
N GLY A 48 9.10 -0.14 8.68
CA GLY A 48 8.71 -1.54 8.77
C GLY A 48 7.94 -1.92 10.05
N THR A 49 7.56 -0.94 10.87
CA THR A 49 6.81 -1.15 12.13
C THR A 49 5.32 -1.41 11.90
N GLY A 50 4.82 -1.17 10.68
CA GLY A 50 3.42 -1.38 10.32
C GLY A 50 2.95 -2.82 10.44
N LYS A 51 3.85 -3.82 10.28
CA LYS A 51 3.50 -5.26 10.30
C LYS A 51 2.83 -5.71 11.62
N GLY A 52 3.10 -5.02 12.72
CA GLY A 52 2.52 -5.33 14.03
C GLY A 52 1.16 -4.69 14.30
N LYS A 53 0.71 -3.75 13.45
CA LYS A 53 -0.55 -3.02 13.66
C LYS A 53 -1.75 -3.83 13.15
N LEU A 54 -2.87 -3.71 13.86
CA LEU A 54 -4.13 -4.38 13.49
C LEU A 54 -4.60 -4.01 12.07
N GLY A 55 -4.41 -2.75 11.66
CA GLY A 55 -4.81 -2.31 10.32
C GLY A 55 -3.92 -2.84 9.19
N TYR A 56 -2.75 -3.42 9.48
CA TYR A 56 -1.88 -3.98 8.44
C TYR A 56 -2.55 -5.09 7.63
N ARG A 57 -3.52 -5.79 8.24
CA ARG A 57 -4.34 -6.79 7.54
C ARG A 57 -5.10 -6.20 6.34
N LYS A 58 -5.54 -4.94 6.43
CA LYS A 58 -6.23 -4.24 5.33
C LYS A 58 -5.27 -3.97 4.17
N ILE A 59 -4.02 -3.61 4.48
CA ILE A 59 -2.93 -3.44 3.50
C ILE A 59 -2.65 -4.77 2.78
N GLN A 60 -2.53 -5.86 3.56
CA GLN A 60 -2.31 -7.20 2.99
C GLN A 60 -3.46 -7.62 2.08
N PHE A 61 -4.70 -7.41 2.51
CA PHE A 61 -5.89 -7.71 1.72
C PHE A 61 -5.89 -6.93 0.40
N CYS A 62 -5.67 -5.61 0.44
CA CYS A 62 -5.63 -4.79 -0.77
C CYS A 62 -4.49 -5.21 -1.70
N GLY A 63 -3.29 -5.45 -1.17
CA GLY A 63 -2.17 -5.90 -1.97
C GLY A 63 -2.39 -7.27 -2.62
N GLU A 64 -3.12 -8.17 -1.97
CA GLU A 64 -3.50 -9.46 -2.55
C GLU A 64 -4.59 -9.31 -3.62
N GLN A 65 -5.59 -8.46 -3.39
CA GLN A 65 -6.62 -8.16 -4.38
C GLN A 65 -6.01 -7.52 -5.63
N ALA A 66 -5.14 -6.52 -5.47
CA ALA A 66 -4.40 -5.90 -6.57
C ALA A 66 -3.62 -6.94 -7.38
N ARG A 67 -2.96 -7.89 -6.71
CA ARG A 67 -2.25 -8.99 -7.38
C ARG A 67 -3.20 -9.91 -8.17
N GLN A 68 -4.39 -10.20 -7.64
CA GLN A 68 -5.40 -10.99 -8.36
C GLN A 68 -5.94 -10.27 -9.59
N ASP A 69 -5.95 -8.93 -9.55
CA ASP A 69 -6.38 -8.07 -10.65
C ASP A 69 -5.23 -7.71 -11.62
N ASP A 70 -4.09 -8.42 -11.55
CA ASP A 70 -2.86 -8.18 -12.33
C ASP A 70 -2.27 -6.75 -12.15
N LEU A 71 -2.54 -6.12 -11.02
CA LEU A 71 -2.01 -4.82 -10.62
C LEU A 71 -0.83 -5.00 -9.65
N GLN A 72 0.30 -4.40 -10.01
CA GLN A 72 1.51 -4.46 -9.20
C GLN A 72 1.55 -3.41 -8.08
N TYR A 73 0.70 -2.38 -8.19
CA TYR A 73 0.70 -1.21 -7.32
C TYR A 73 -0.67 -0.99 -6.69
N PHE A 74 -0.69 -0.44 -5.49
CA PHE A 74 -1.91 0.02 -4.86
C PHE A 74 -1.66 1.26 -4.00
N TRP A 75 -2.70 2.05 -3.80
CA TRP A 75 -2.68 3.27 -3.02
C TRP A 75 -3.55 3.12 -1.77
N ILE A 76 -3.07 3.71 -0.69
CA ILE A 76 -3.75 3.81 0.59
C ILE A 76 -3.85 5.30 0.89
N ASP A 77 -5.07 5.78 1.13
CA ASP A 77 -5.33 7.12 1.68
C ASP A 77 -4.95 7.18 3.16
#